data_AF-A0A7J8IFT3-F1
#
_entry.id   AF-A0A7J8IFT3-F1
#
_cell.length_a   1.000
_cell.length_b   1.000
_cell.length_c   1.000
_cell.angle_alpha   90.00
_cell.angle_beta   90.00
_cell.angle_gamma   90.00
#
_symmetry.space_group_name_H-M   'P 1'
#
loop_
_entity.id
_entity.type
_entity.pdbx_description
1 polymer ?
#
loop_
_entity_poly.entity_id
_entity_poly.type
_entity_poly.pdbx_seq_one_letter_code
_entity_poly.pdbx_strand_id
1 'polypeptide(L)'
;MGRKKKKVTESPEDPLNISQSVESVINHLSPSNKETIMVTLHGATNLPACKDGSEPWPYVVVKTTSEEVKNQNSKAVTSVPAEPTKAPTWGDTVEVEIQAEGAGQEDVVLKVVDNKKKEELLSYQIPIKYLRVFHPYHLELVMPNQSEKANEATAKTKLYATVVRKGSFIPCYDGCNYTALEVFLRRVNEPLVNNPSPMVVIARVVPNYKEFKMNQDPVSLGLPITPLSFPIPSMTNFDVPPVSQNGCPQLSKPGGPPELPLWNQSFLFQGRDGATNFSEDTALVLEYYPSSAMKGGESWTLSKPLGISVLPLKSRLYRKMLTGKGLNGLHVERLPITDTKLKTINGEAPMVDLSFQLLSSEAYMTATG
;
A
#
# COMPACT_ATOMS: atom_id res chain seq x y z
N MET A 1 14.89 34.93 -15.72
CA MET A 1 15.98 33.93 -15.70
C MET A 1 15.37 32.54 -15.70
N GLY A 2 15.43 31.84 -16.84
CA GLY A 2 14.79 30.53 -17.01
C GLY A 2 15.59 29.41 -16.35
N ARG A 3 14.95 28.64 -15.46
CA ARG A 3 15.48 27.35 -14.97
C ARG A 3 15.66 26.42 -16.18
N LYS A 4 16.91 26.15 -16.58
CA LYS A 4 17.23 25.03 -17.47
C LYS A 4 16.80 23.74 -16.77
N LYS A 5 15.68 23.12 -17.20
CA LYS A 5 15.29 21.79 -16.74
C LYS A 5 16.28 20.76 -17.31
N LYS A 6 16.91 20.01 -16.40
CA LYS A 6 18.04 19.11 -16.64
C LYS A 6 17.53 17.71 -17.04
N LYS A 7 18.31 17.00 -17.87
CA LYS A 7 18.04 15.61 -18.30
C LYS A 7 18.26 14.66 -17.12
N VAL A 8 17.35 13.73 -16.87
CA VAL A 8 17.39 12.78 -15.74
C VAL A 8 18.34 11.62 -16.10
N THR A 9 19.23 11.20 -15.21
CA THR A 9 20.25 10.17 -15.53
C THR A 9 19.87 8.78 -15.04
N GLU A 10 18.88 8.69 -14.15
CA GLU A 10 18.35 7.43 -13.63
C GLU A 10 17.71 6.58 -14.73
N SER A 11 17.92 5.27 -14.66
CA SER A 11 17.28 4.28 -15.52
C SER A 11 16.91 3.09 -14.67
N PRO A 12 15.75 2.45 -14.92
CA PRO A 12 15.47 1.15 -14.34
C PRO A 12 16.56 0.17 -14.79
N GLU A 13 17.10 -0.61 -13.86
CA GLU A 13 17.99 -1.73 -14.20
C GLU A 13 17.14 -2.81 -14.91
N ASP A 14 17.74 -3.51 -15.89
CA ASP A 14 17.07 -4.65 -16.53
C ASP A 14 16.63 -5.66 -15.46
N PRO A 15 15.47 -6.34 -15.63
CA PRO A 15 14.98 -7.27 -14.62
C PRO A 15 15.97 -8.43 -14.49
N LEU A 16 16.88 -8.31 -13.52
CA LEU A 16 17.68 -9.43 -13.06
C LEU A 16 16.70 -10.46 -12.55
N ASN A 17 16.82 -11.68 -13.07
CA ASN A 17 16.09 -12.86 -12.63
C ASN A 17 16.43 -13.05 -11.14
N ILE A 18 15.64 -12.46 -10.24
CA ILE A 18 15.75 -12.70 -8.81
C ILE A 18 15.19 -14.11 -8.61
N SER A 19 16.10 -15.08 -8.71
CA SER A 19 15.85 -16.42 -8.21
C SER A 19 15.35 -16.31 -6.78
N GLN A 20 14.26 -17.01 -6.51
CA GLN A 20 13.70 -17.23 -5.20
C GLN A 20 14.83 -17.63 -4.23
N SER A 21 15.27 -16.71 -3.38
CA SER A 21 16.07 -17.06 -2.22
C SER A 21 15.81 -16.09 -1.08
N VAL A 22 15.58 -16.73 0.07
CA VAL A 22 15.28 -16.19 1.39
C VAL A 22 13.85 -15.65 1.53
N GLU A 23 13.05 -16.33 2.36
CA GLU A 23 11.89 -15.76 3.04
C GLU A 23 12.24 -14.33 3.46
N SER A 24 11.74 -13.34 2.73
CA SER A 24 11.85 -11.96 3.16
C SER A 24 11.05 -11.86 4.45
N VAL A 25 11.72 -11.99 5.58
CA VAL A 25 11.17 -11.56 6.87
C VAL A 25 10.76 -10.12 6.64
N ILE A 26 9.46 -9.86 6.57
CA ILE A 26 8.95 -8.52 6.32
C ILE A 26 9.31 -7.72 7.57
N ASN A 27 10.44 -7.00 7.49
CA ASN A 27 10.82 -6.08 8.53
C ASN A 27 9.91 -4.86 8.40
N HIS A 28 8.96 -4.80 9.32
CA HIS A 28 8.12 -3.63 9.49
C HIS A 28 8.92 -2.41 9.93
N LEU A 29 10.03 -2.61 10.63
CA LEU A 29 10.86 -1.56 11.21
C LEU A 29 11.92 -1.05 10.24
N SER A 30 12.22 0.23 10.37
CA SER A 30 13.38 0.87 9.74
C SER A 30 14.67 0.55 10.50
N PRO A 31 15.85 0.68 9.85
CA PRO A 31 17.12 0.59 10.55
C PRO A 31 17.23 1.60 11.70
N SER A 32 18.08 1.31 12.68
CA SER A 32 18.32 2.19 13.83
C SER A 32 18.66 3.62 13.39
N ASN A 33 18.04 4.60 14.05
CA ASN A 33 18.15 6.04 13.77
C ASN A 33 17.78 6.47 12.34
N LYS A 34 17.04 5.63 11.62
CA LYS A 34 16.49 5.97 10.31
C LYS A 34 14.98 5.78 10.29
N GLU A 35 14.37 6.48 9.35
CA GLU A 35 13.01 6.24 8.91
C GLU A 35 13.01 5.84 7.44
N THR A 36 12.15 4.91 7.08
CA THR A 36 12.01 4.41 5.72
C THR A 36 10.66 4.84 5.19
N ILE A 37 10.64 5.55 4.07
CA ILE A 37 9.40 5.85 3.36
C ILE A 37 9.23 4.81 2.26
N MET A 38 8.21 3.99 2.42
CA MET A 38 7.82 2.99 1.44
C MET A 38 6.74 3.60 0.55
N VAL A 39 6.98 3.62 -0.75
CA VAL A 39 6.07 4.17 -1.75
C VAL A 39 5.69 3.05 -2.72
N THR A 40 4.44 2.64 -2.70
CA THR A 40 3.87 1.73 -3.71
C THR A 40 3.20 2.55 -4.79
N LEU A 41 3.69 2.42 -6.03
CA LEU A 41 3.17 3.13 -7.19
C LEU A 41 2.24 2.24 -7.97
N HIS A 42 0.97 2.63 -7.97
CA HIS A 42 -0.12 1.83 -8.53
C HIS A 42 -0.22 2.04 -10.03
N GLY A 43 -0.36 3.29 -10.44
CA GLY A 43 -0.53 3.67 -11.84
C GLY A 43 -0.83 5.16 -11.97
N ALA A 44 -0.96 5.62 -13.21
CA ALA A 44 -1.32 7.00 -13.51
C ALA A 44 -2.38 7.05 -14.61
N THR A 45 -3.07 8.17 -14.73
CA THR A 45 -4.01 8.47 -15.82
C THR A 45 -3.76 9.87 -16.35
N ASN A 46 -3.95 10.05 -17.66
CA ASN A 46 -3.78 11.31 -18.37
C ASN A 46 -2.39 11.94 -18.24
N LEU A 47 -1.33 11.14 -18.21
CA LEU A 47 0.04 11.68 -18.22
C LEU A 47 0.26 12.59 -19.45
N PRO A 48 1.02 13.69 -19.31
CA PRO A 48 1.34 14.55 -20.44
C PRO A 48 2.18 13.79 -21.47
N ALA A 49 2.00 14.17 -22.74
CA ALA A 49 2.87 13.69 -23.81
C ALA A 49 4.29 14.24 -23.64
N CYS A 50 5.24 13.58 -24.29
CA CYS A 50 6.59 14.09 -24.45
C CYS A 50 6.58 15.45 -25.17
N LYS A 51 7.66 16.23 -25.08
CA LYS A 51 7.71 17.58 -25.68
C LYS A 51 7.49 17.66 -27.19
N ASP A 52 7.76 16.56 -27.89
CA ASP A 52 7.52 16.40 -29.33
C ASP A 52 6.13 15.82 -29.65
N GLY A 53 5.27 15.66 -28.64
CA GLY A 53 3.94 15.09 -28.76
C GLY A 53 3.89 13.56 -28.73
N SER A 54 5.03 12.86 -28.64
CA SER A 54 5.01 11.40 -28.57
C SER A 54 4.41 10.89 -27.26
N GLU A 55 3.88 9.67 -27.27
CA GLU A 55 3.53 9.00 -26.03
C GLU A 55 4.81 8.64 -25.24
N PRO A 56 4.79 8.76 -23.91
CA PRO A 56 5.94 8.46 -23.08
C PRO A 56 6.07 6.96 -22.78
N TRP A 57 7.28 6.53 -22.41
CA TRP A 57 7.58 5.31 -21.67
C TRP A 57 7.80 5.68 -20.19
N PRO A 58 6.73 5.84 -19.41
CA PRO A 58 6.81 6.48 -18.11
C PRO A 58 7.37 5.53 -17.05
N TYR A 59 8.34 6.01 -16.29
CA TYR A 59 8.78 5.39 -15.05
C TYR A 59 8.89 6.47 -13.97
N VAL A 60 8.90 6.06 -12.71
CA VAL A 60 8.92 6.99 -11.59
C VAL A 60 10.23 6.85 -10.83
N VAL A 61 10.85 8.00 -10.56
CA VAL A 61 12.00 8.14 -9.67
C VAL A 61 11.52 8.74 -8.37
N VAL A 62 11.84 8.07 -7.25
CA VAL A 62 11.51 8.55 -5.91
C VAL A 62 12.79 9.00 -5.21
N LYS A 63 12.75 10.19 -4.61
CA LYS A 63 13.89 10.83 -3.96
C LYS A 63 13.46 11.53 -2.69
N THR A 64 14.41 11.77 -1.80
CA THR A 64 14.27 12.77 -0.74
C THR A 64 14.62 14.17 -1.27
N THR A 65 14.12 15.21 -0.60
CA THR A 65 14.49 16.60 -0.93
C THR A 65 16.00 16.84 -0.83
N SER A 66 16.69 16.26 0.16
CA SER A 66 18.14 16.34 0.27
C SER A 66 18.88 15.71 -0.91
N GLU A 67 18.46 14.52 -1.35
CA GLU A 67 19.07 13.85 -2.51
C GLU A 67 18.85 14.65 -3.80
N GLU A 68 17.67 15.24 -3.95
CA GLU A 68 17.32 16.08 -5.09
C GLU A 68 18.22 17.34 -5.14
N VAL A 69 18.39 18.04 -4.01
CA VAL A 69 19.28 19.21 -3.92
C VAL A 69 20.73 18.84 -4.22
N LYS A 70 21.20 17.70 -3.70
CA LYS A 70 22.56 17.19 -3.93
C LYS A 70 22.75 16.56 -5.32
N ASN A 71 21.70 16.49 -6.15
CA ASN A 71 21.69 15.79 -7.44
C ASN A 71 22.22 14.35 -7.33
N GLN A 72 21.92 13.69 -6.21
CA GLN A 72 22.31 12.31 -6.01
C GLN A 72 21.40 11.40 -6.85
N ASN A 73 21.99 10.38 -7.48
CA ASN A 73 21.23 9.37 -8.21
C ASN A 73 20.41 8.56 -7.22
N SER A 74 19.12 8.35 -7.53
CA SER A 74 18.28 7.45 -6.76
C SER A 74 18.31 6.05 -7.31
N LYS A 75 18.30 5.05 -6.41
CA LYS A 75 18.04 3.64 -6.73
C LYS A 75 16.55 3.29 -6.64
N ALA A 76 15.73 4.16 -6.06
CA ALA A 76 14.29 3.99 -5.90
C ALA A 76 13.57 4.37 -7.20
N VAL A 77 13.59 3.45 -8.16
CA VAL A 77 13.05 3.65 -9.51
C VAL A 77 12.09 2.50 -9.86
N THR A 78 10.94 2.82 -10.47
CA THR A 78 9.99 1.78 -10.93
C THR A 78 10.39 1.17 -12.27
N SER A 79 9.76 0.05 -12.62
CA SER A 79 9.82 -0.55 -13.93
C SER A 79 9.27 0.37 -15.04
N VAL A 80 9.62 0.05 -16.29
CA VAL A 80 9.09 0.72 -17.48
C VAL A 80 8.00 -0.16 -18.10
N PRO A 81 6.85 0.41 -18.50
CA PRO A 81 5.86 -0.29 -19.31
C PRO A 81 6.45 -0.83 -20.62
N ALA A 82 5.93 -1.96 -21.08
CA ALA A 82 6.36 -2.59 -22.34
C ALA A 82 6.05 -1.71 -23.57
N GLU A 83 4.94 -0.98 -23.51
CA GLU A 83 4.45 -0.11 -24.57
C GLU A 83 4.37 1.35 -24.09
N PRO A 84 4.54 2.33 -25.00
CA PRO A 84 4.34 3.73 -24.64
C PRO A 84 2.88 3.96 -24.24
N THR A 85 2.66 4.74 -23.18
CA THR A 85 1.32 4.95 -22.64
C THR A 85 1.22 6.19 -21.77
N LYS A 86 0.05 6.85 -21.79
CA LYS A 86 -0.31 7.92 -20.86
C LYS A 86 -1.05 7.43 -19.61
N ALA A 87 -1.32 6.13 -19.53
CA ALA A 87 -2.03 5.48 -18.43
C ALA A 87 -1.29 4.20 -17.97
N PRO A 88 -0.06 4.33 -17.44
CA PRO A 88 0.72 3.18 -17.00
C PRO A 88 0.15 2.53 -15.73
N THR A 89 0.46 1.26 -15.55
CA THR A 89 0.29 0.50 -14.31
C THR A 89 1.64 -0.10 -13.94
N TRP A 90 2.13 0.15 -12.73
CA TRP A 90 3.43 -0.36 -12.26
C TRP A 90 3.23 -1.49 -11.24
N GLY A 91 2.60 -1.18 -10.10
CA GLY A 91 2.51 -2.11 -8.97
C GLY A 91 3.80 -2.24 -8.16
N ASP A 92 4.83 -1.45 -8.49
CA ASP A 92 6.14 -1.49 -7.86
C ASP A 92 6.12 -0.80 -6.49
N THR A 93 6.91 -1.33 -5.56
CA THR A 93 7.17 -0.68 -4.27
C THR A 93 8.63 -0.32 -4.19
N VAL A 94 8.90 0.96 -3.93
CA VAL A 94 10.25 1.49 -3.76
C VAL A 94 10.39 2.08 -2.36
N GLU A 95 11.62 2.08 -1.84
CA GLU A 95 11.92 2.56 -0.50
C GLU A 95 12.99 3.66 -0.57
N VAL A 96 12.79 4.71 0.22
CA VAL A 96 13.81 5.75 0.46
C VAL A 96 14.07 5.86 1.96
N GLU A 97 15.33 6.07 2.33
CA GLU A 97 15.73 6.18 3.72
C GLU A 97 16.04 7.64 4.09
N ILE A 98 15.63 8.02 5.29
CA ILE A 98 15.81 9.36 5.85
C ILE A 98 16.41 9.20 7.25
N GLN A 99 17.29 10.12 7.63
CA GLN A 99 17.78 10.19 9.01
C GLN A 99 16.63 10.59 9.93
N ALA A 100 16.46 9.93 11.07
CA ALA A 100 15.31 10.17 11.96
C ALA A 100 15.21 11.64 12.39
N GLU A 101 16.34 12.33 12.57
CA GLU A 101 16.42 13.75 12.91
C GLU A 101 15.94 14.66 11.78
N GLY A 102 16.10 14.22 10.52
CA GLY A 102 15.71 14.95 9.32
C GLY A 102 14.23 14.79 8.95
N ALA A 103 13.51 13.85 9.57
CA ALA A 103 12.15 13.50 9.17
C ALA A 103 11.12 14.63 9.34
N GLY A 104 11.43 15.65 10.14
CA GLY A 104 10.60 16.86 10.28
C GLY A 104 10.78 17.91 9.16
N GLN A 105 11.84 17.78 8.35
CA GLN A 105 12.24 18.76 7.34
C GLN A 105 12.27 18.19 5.92
N GLU A 106 12.40 16.86 5.78
CA GLU A 106 12.44 16.19 4.48
C GLU A 106 11.05 15.98 3.90
N ASP A 107 10.97 16.09 2.58
CA ASP A 107 9.81 15.68 1.79
C ASP A 107 10.22 14.58 0.80
N VAL A 108 9.26 13.73 0.40
CA VAL A 108 9.48 12.78 -0.70
C VAL A 108 9.10 13.43 -2.01
N VAL A 109 10.04 13.44 -2.95
CA VAL A 109 9.86 13.91 -4.32
C VAL A 109 9.65 12.71 -5.24
N LEU A 110 8.49 12.66 -5.91
CA LEU A 110 8.16 11.67 -6.92
C LEU A 110 8.24 12.35 -8.29
N LYS A 111 9.07 11.81 -9.19
CA LYS A 111 9.22 12.33 -10.55
C LYS A 111 8.80 11.28 -11.57
N VAL A 112 7.84 11.62 -12.41
CA VAL A 112 7.48 10.80 -13.57
C VAL A 112 8.36 11.22 -14.74
N VAL A 113 9.07 10.28 -15.34
CA VAL A 113 10.11 10.53 -16.35
C VAL A 113 9.88 9.62 -17.54
N ASP A 114 10.13 10.13 -18.75
CA ASP A 114 10.14 9.31 -19.97
C ASP A 114 11.48 8.56 -20.10
N ASN A 115 11.44 7.24 -20.26
CA ASN A 115 12.64 6.41 -20.33
C ASN A 115 13.49 6.69 -21.56
N LYS A 116 12.86 6.95 -22.71
CA LYS A 116 13.55 7.09 -24.00
C LYS A 116 14.32 8.41 -24.11
N LYS A 117 13.68 9.52 -23.72
CA LYS A 117 14.23 10.88 -23.82
C LYS A 117 14.84 11.38 -22.52
N LYS A 118 14.57 10.69 -21.41
CA LYS A 118 15.00 11.07 -20.06
C LYS A 118 14.52 12.47 -19.68
N GLU A 119 13.30 12.79 -20.07
CA GLU A 119 12.65 14.05 -19.75
C GLU A 119 11.65 13.89 -18.61
N GLU A 120 11.66 14.86 -17.70
CA GLU A 120 10.73 14.93 -16.58
C GLU A 120 9.36 15.39 -17.11
N LEU A 121 8.34 14.55 -16.89
CA LEU A 121 6.95 14.81 -17.24
C LEU A 121 6.25 15.55 -16.10
N LEU A 122 6.38 15.04 -14.87
CA LEU A 122 5.70 15.54 -13.68
C LEU A 122 6.59 15.39 -12.44
N SER A 123 6.35 16.25 -11.45
CA SER A 123 6.98 16.16 -10.14
C SER A 123 5.97 16.47 -9.04
N TYR A 124 5.97 15.63 -8.02
CA TYR A 124 5.14 15.76 -6.82
C TYR A 124 6.04 15.78 -5.60
N GLN A 125 5.71 16.61 -4.61
CA GLN A 125 6.46 16.73 -3.36
C GLN A 125 5.53 16.48 -2.17
N ILE A 126 5.65 15.31 -1.54
CA ILE A 126 4.81 14.89 -0.42
C ILE A 126 5.51 15.22 0.90
N PRO A 127 4.94 16.10 1.73
CA PRO A 127 5.54 16.46 3.01
C PRO A 127 5.43 15.34 4.03
N ILE A 128 6.58 14.79 4.45
CA ILE A 128 6.64 13.59 5.30
C ILE A 128 6.26 13.92 6.75
N LYS A 129 6.54 15.15 7.18
CA LYS A 129 6.24 15.61 8.54
C LYS A 129 4.77 15.49 8.95
N TYR A 130 3.84 15.47 8.00
CA TYR A 130 2.41 15.28 8.26
C TYR A 130 1.99 13.80 8.24
N LEU A 131 2.86 12.91 7.74
CA LEU A 131 2.59 11.48 7.71
C LEU A 131 2.84 10.88 9.09
N ARG A 132 1.80 10.24 9.65
CA ARG A 132 1.91 9.38 10.83
C ARG A 132 2.71 8.12 10.52
N VAL A 133 3.61 7.76 11.42
CA VAL A 133 4.39 6.52 11.35
C VAL A 133 3.43 5.31 11.38
N PHE A 134 3.74 4.30 10.57
CA PHE A 134 3.00 3.05 10.34
C PHE A 134 1.55 3.21 9.85
N HIS A 135 1.15 4.41 9.41
CA HIS A 135 -0.16 4.60 8.79
C HIS A 135 -0.03 4.55 7.26
N PRO A 136 -0.84 3.73 6.56
CA PRO A 136 -0.89 3.73 5.11
C PRO A 136 -1.74 4.89 4.58
N TYR A 137 -1.14 5.75 3.76
CA TYR A 137 -1.85 6.82 3.05
C TYR A 137 -2.09 6.38 1.60
N HIS A 138 -3.34 6.16 1.22
CA HIS A 138 -3.74 5.88 -0.17
C HIS A 138 -4.10 7.19 -0.86
N LEU A 139 -3.27 7.63 -1.80
CA LEU A 139 -3.29 8.99 -2.33
C LEU A 139 -3.61 8.99 -3.83
N GLU A 140 -4.48 9.91 -4.24
CA GLU A 140 -4.66 10.32 -5.62
C GLU A 140 -3.99 11.69 -5.79
N LEU A 141 -2.77 11.72 -6.34
CA LEU A 141 -2.01 12.94 -6.58
C LEU A 141 -2.53 13.60 -7.88
N VAL A 142 -3.23 14.72 -7.74
CA VAL A 142 -3.90 15.42 -8.83
C VAL A 142 -3.08 16.63 -9.24
N MET A 143 -2.67 16.66 -10.51
CA MET A 143 -2.01 17.82 -11.13
C MET A 143 -2.91 18.40 -12.24
N PRO A 144 -3.14 19.73 -12.26
CA PRO A 144 -3.86 20.36 -13.38
C PRO A 144 -3.02 20.26 -14.66
N ASN A 145 -3.66 19.89 -15.77
CA ASN A 145 -3.00 19.88 -17.07
C ASN A 145 -2.73 21.32 -17.52
N GLN A 146 -1.47 21.64 -17.83
CA GLN A 146 -1.09 22.88 -18.50
C GLN A 146 -1.44 22.77 -19.99
N SER A 147 -2.73 22.80 -20.33
CA SER A 147 -3.15 22.96 -21.73
C SER A 147 -3.31 24.45 -22.02
N GLU A 148 -2.55 24.96 -22.99
CA GLU A 148 -2.68 26.34 -23.52
C GLU A 148 -3.98 26.58 -24.29
N LYS A 149 -4.84 25.56 -24.48
CA LYS A 149 -6.13 25.72 -25.16
C LYS A 149 -7.26 25.62 -24.14
N ALA A 150 -7.72 26.79 -23.70
CA ALA A 150 -8.99 26.98 -23.02
C ALA A 150 -10.12 26.59 -23.98
N ASN A 151 -10.73 25.40 -23.80
CA ASN A 151 -12.14 25.09 -24.12
C ASN A 151 -12.51 23.59 -24.18
N GLU A 152 -11.62 22.66 -23.86
CA GLU A 152 -12.03 21.27 -23.57
C GLU A 152 -11.93 21.01 -22.08
N ALA A 153 -12.93 20.32 -21.51
CA ALA A 153 -12.97 19.94 -20.10
C ALA A 153 -11.62 19.32 -19.70
N THR A 154 -10.79 20.11 -19.03
CA THR A 154 -9.37 19.80 -18.83
C THR A 154 -9.25 18.53 -18.00
N ALA A 155 -8.97 17.41 -18.66
CA ALA A 155 -8.58 16.16 -18.02
C ALA A 155 -7.42 16.48 -17.06
N LYS A 156 -7.56 16.13 -15.78
CA LYS A 156 -6.48 16.30 -14.79
C LYS A 156 -5.60 15.07 -14.85
N THR A 157 -4.28 15.26 -14.71
CA THR A 157 -3.38 14.14 -14.51
C THR A 157 -3.56 13.62 -13.09
N LYS A 158 -3.65 12.30 -12.94
CA LYS A 158 -3.79 11.65 -11.64
C LYS A 158 -2.74 10.55 -11.51
N LEU A 159 -1.99 10.56 -10.41
CA LEU A 159 -1.05 9.50 -10.03
C LEU A 159 -1.54 8.85 -8.74
N TYR A 160 -1.71 7.53 -8.75
CA TYR A 160 -2.17 6.77 -7.59
C TYR A 160 -0.98 6.14 -6.87
N ALA A 161 -0.86 6.40 -5.57
CA ALA A 161 0.25 5.89 -4.77
C ALA A 161 -0.20 5.56 -3.34
N THR A 162 0.38 4.52 -2.75
CA THR A 162 0.33 4.31 -1.29
C THR A 162 1.66 4.75 -0.68
N VAL A 163 1.62 5.58 0.34
CA VAL A 163 2.81 6.01 1.08
C VAL A 163 2.72 5.54 2.53
N VAL A 164 3.77 4.87 3.01
CA VAL A 164 3.89 4.42 4.41
C VAL A 164 5.22 4.91 4.97
N ARG A 165 5.15 5.67 6.07
CA ARG A 165 6.33 6.08 6.84
C ARG A 165 6.61 5.05 7.92
N LYS A 166 7.75 4.36 7.85
CA LYS A 166 8.21 3.38 8.86
C LYS A 166 9.22 4.03 9.79
N GLY A 167 9.15 3.69 11.07
CA GLY A 167 10.12 4.09 12.09
C GLY A 167 10.94 2.90 12.57
N SER A 168 11.97 3.17 13.36
CA SER A 168 12.83 2.15 13.96
C SER A 168 12.17 1.37 15.10
N PHE A 169 11.06 1.88 15.66
CA PHE A 169 10.27 1.22 16.68
C PHE A 169 8.78 1.51 16.48
N ILE A 170 7.91 0.58 16.90
CA ILE A 170 6.46 0.78 16.90
C ILE A 170 6.09 1.60 18.15
N PRO A 171 5.43 2.77 18.01
CA PRO A 171 5.06 3.59 19.16
C PRO A 171 4.14 2.84 20.14
N CYS A 172 4.44 2.95 21.43
CA CYS A 172 3.55 2.51 22.49
C CYS A 172 2.54 3.63 22.82
N TYR A 173 1.30 3.26 23.11
CA TYR A 173 0.23 4.20 23.44
C TYR A 173 -0.34 3.88 24.81
N ASP A 174 -0.57 4.91 25.61
CA ASP A 174 -1.16 4.77 26.94
C ASP A 174 -2.52 4.07 26.86
N GLY A 175 -2.70 3.04 27.67
CA GLY A 175 -3.92 2.21 27.68
C GLY A 175 -3.93 1.03 26.70
N CYS A 176 -2.88 0.85 25.88
CA CYS A 176 -2.71 -0.33 25.03
C CYS A 176 -1.67 -1.30 25.63
N ASN A 177 -2.08 -2.54 25.91
CA ASN A 177 -1.15 -3.59 26.36
C ASN A 177 -0.18 -4.08 25.25
N TYR A 178 -0.53 -3.84 23.99
CA TYR A 178 0.23 -4.24 22.81
C TYR A 178 0.32 -3.08 21.83
N THR A 179 1.47 -2.94 21.19
CA THR A 179 1.76 -1.85 20.26
C THR A 179 1.13 -2.10 18.89
N ALA A 180 1.06 -3.35 18.45
CA ALA A 180 0.47 -3.71 17.17
C ALA A 180 -0.05 -5.16 17.11
N LEU A 181 -0.95 -5.39 16.15
CA LEU A 181 -1.38 -6.70 15.68
C LEU A 181 -0.81 -6.93 14.28
N GLU A 182 0.02 -7.95 14.13
CA GLU A 182 0.49 -8.43 12.84
C GLU A 182 -0.41 -9.55 12.33
N VAL A 183 -0.83 -9.45 11.08
CA VAL A 183 -1.65 -10.44 10.37
C VAL A 183 -0.89 -10.88 9.12
N PHE A 184 -0.45 -12.13 9.09
CA PHE A 184 0.22 -12.72 7.95
C PHE A 184 -0.76 -13.50 7.08
N LEU A 185 -0.99 -13.00 5.86
CA LEU A 185 -1.80 -13.64 4.83
C LEU A 185 -0.92 -14.56 3.99
N ARG A 186 -1.24 -15.86 4.00
CA ARG A 186 -0.44 -16.89 3.32
C ARG A 186 -0.91 -17.12 1.89
N ARG A 187 -1.96 -17.92 1.75
CA ARG A 187 -2.44 -18.45 0.47
C ARG A 187 -3.90 -18.85 0.54
N VAL A 188 -4.51 -19.02 -0.64
CA VAL A 188 -5.72 -19.82 -0.79
C VAL A 188 -5.35 -21.30 -0.64
N ASN A 189 -6.17 -22.07 0.08
CA ASN A 189 -5.89 -23.47 0.41
C ASN A 189 -5.93 -24.40 -0.80
N GLU A 190 -6.83 -24.15 -1.74
CA GLU A 190 -7.11 -25.01 -2.89
C GLU A 190 -7.11 -24.24 -4.21
N PRO A 191 -6.76 -24.88 -5.33
CA PRO A 191 -6.80 -24.22 -6.62
C PRO A 191 -8.21 -23.77 -7.03
N LEU A 192 -8.30 -22.58 -7.59
CA LEU A 192 -9.49 -21.93 -8.11
C LEU A 192 -9.68 -22.27 -9.60
N VAL A 193 -10.92 -22.55 -10.00
CA VAL A 193 -11.26 -22.89 -11.41
C VAL A 193 -11.64 -21.66 -12.22
N ASN A 194 -12.18 -20.63 -11.57
CA ASN A 194 -12.82 -19.51 -12.24
C ASN A 194 -12.28 -18.15 -11.79
N ASN A 195 -10.97 -18.08 -11.48
CA ASN A 195 -10.29 -16.82 -11.19
C ASN A 195 -9.50 -16.33 -12.43
N PRO A 196 -9.92 -15.24 -13.09
CA PRO A 196 -9.32 -14.81 -14.37
C PRO A 196 -8.00 -14.05 -14.23
N SER A 197 -7.63 -13.60 -13.02
CA SER A 197 -6.46 -12.74 -12.80
C SER A 197 -5.88 -12.92 -11.40
N PRO A 198 -4.61 -12.56 -11.15
CA PRO A 198 -4.07 -12.51 -9.79
C PRO A 198 -4.95 -11.65 -8.88
N MET A 199 -4.97 -11.94 -7.57
CA MET A 199 -5.89 -11.30 -6.63
C MET A 199 -5.15 -10.37 -5.67
N VAL A 200 -5.71 -9.21 -5.40
CA VAL A 200 -5.27 -8.33 -4.31
C VAL A 200 -6.24 -8.43 -3.15
N VAL A 201 -5.73 -8.24 -1.94
CA VAL A 201 -6.51 -8.30 -0.70
C VAL A 201 -6.42 -6.96 0.00
N ILE A 202 -7.57 -6.44 0.40
CA ILE A 202 -7.65 -5.35 1.36
C ILE A 202 -7.93 -5.97 2.73
N ALA A 203 -7.00 -5.77 3.66
CA ALA A 203 -7.14 -6.21 5.03
C ALA A 203 -7.44 -5.02 5.93
N ARG A 204 -8.45 -5.13 6.79
CA ARG A 204 -8.78 -4.11 7.80
C ARG A 204 -9.27 -4.75 9.09
N VAL A 205 -8.91 -4.14 10.21
CA VAL A 205 -9.49 -4.48 11.52
C VAL A 205 -10.59 -3.47 11.82
N VAL A 206 -11.83 -3.93 11.91
CA VAL A 206 -12.99 -3.10 12.20
C VAL A 206 -13.36 -3.23 13.68
N PRO A 207 -13.49 -2.11 14.42
CA PRO A 207 -13.89 -2.16 15.84
C PRO A 207 -15.32 -2.69 16.06
N ASN A 208 -16.24 -2.41 15.14
CA ASN A 208 -17.62 -2.87 15.21
C ASN A 208 -18.08 -3.41 13.84
N TYR A 209 -18.05 -4.72 13.69
CA TYR A 209 -18.43 -5.40 12.45
C TYR A 209 -19.91 -5.23 12.10
N LYS A 210 -20.79 -5.11 13.09
CA LYS A 210 -22.24 -4.93 12.85
C LYS A 210 -22.52 -3.59 12.20
N GLU A 211 -21.94 -2.52 12.74
CA GLU A 211 -22.03 -1.17 12.16
C GLU A 211 -21.35 -1.12 10.79
N PHE A 212 -20.16 -1.71 10.66
CA PHE A 212 -19.46 -1.81 9.38
C PHE A 212 -20.31 -2.49 8.30
N LYS A 213 -21.02 -3.57 8.65
CA LYS A 213 -21.90 -4.28 7.73
C LYS A 213 -23.16 -3.46 7.36
N MET A 214 -23.71 -2.67 8.29
CA MET A 214 -24.86 -1.81 8.03
C MET A 214 -24.50 -0.59 7.19
N ASN A 215 -23.28 -0.06 7.36
CA ASN A 215 -22.75 1.10 6.65
C ASN A 215 -22.02 0.73 5.35
N GLN A 216 -22.36 -0.40 4.71
CA GLN A 216 -21.82 -0.82 3.40
C GLN A 216 -22.33 0.06 2.24
N ASP A 217 -22.13 1.37 2.36
CA ASP A 217 -22.13 2.27 1.21
C ASP A 217 -21.00 1.82 0.25
N PRO A 218 -21.23 1.74 -1.08
CA PRO A 218 -20.17 1.51 -2.07
C PRO A 218 -18.93 2.41 -1.90
N VAL A 219 -19.06 3.57 -1.25
CA VAL A 219 -17.96 4.49 -0.92
C VAL A 219 -17.13 4.03 0.30
N SER A 220 -17.69 3.20 1.18
CA SER A 220 -17.04 2.69 2.40
C SER A 220 -16.29 1.36 2.20
N LEU A 221 -16.59 0.64 1.12
CA LEU A 221 -15.87 -0.56 0.68
C LEU A 221 -14.67 -0.17 -0.19
N GLY A 222 -13.60 -0.97 -0.18
CA GLY A 222 -12.37 -0.63 -0.88
C GLY A 222 -11.42 0.28 -0.09
N LEU A 223 -10.48 0.93 -0.78
CA LEU A 223 -9.49 1.80 -0.13
C LEU A 223 -10.01 3.24 0.00
N PRO A 224 -9.81 3.91 1.15
CA PRO A 224 -10.10 5.33 1.31
C PRO A 224 -9.03 6.13 0.56
N ILE A 225 -9.32 6.49 -0.69
CA ILE A 225 -8.39 7.25 -1.52
C ILE A 225 -8.55 8.74 -1.22
N THR A 226 -7.48 9.36 -0.75
CA THR A 226 -7.45 10.79 -0.47
C THR A 226 -6.88 11.55 -1.67
N PRO A 227 -7.67 12.43 -2.31
CA PRO A 227 -7.16 13.28 -3.37
C PRO A 227 -6.26 14.39 -2.80
N LEU A 228 -5.05 14.51 -3.33
CA LEU A 228 -4.10 15.58 -3.03
C LEU A 228 -3.92 16.46 -4.26
N SER A 229 -4.34 17.71 -4.16
CA SER A 229 -4.14 18.68 -5.24
C SER A 229 -2.74 19.28 -5.16
N PHE A 230 -2.01 19.24 -6.28
CA PHE A 230 -0.68 19.83 -6.42
C PHE A 230 -0.76 21.15 -7.20
N PRO A 231 0.19 22.09 -6.97
CA PRO A 231 1.47 21.91 -6.27
C PRO A 231 1.45 22.09 -4.74
N ILE A 232 0.34 22.53 -4.14
CA ILE A 232 0.25 22.83 -2.71
C ILE A 232 -0.78 21.88 -2.06
N PRO A 233 -0.36 20.72 -1.55
CA PRO A 233 -1.26 19.82 -0.83
C PRO A 233 -1.73 20.46 0.48
N SER A 234 -3.01 20.32 0.82
CA SER A 234 -3.52 20.81 2.11
C SER A 234 -3.08 19.89 3.25
N MET A 235 -2.72 20.47 4.39
CA MET A 235 -2.34 19.71 5.59
C MET A 235 -3.50 18.84 6.09
N THR A 236 -4.73 19.33 5.95
CA THR A 236 -5.95 18.64 6.38
C THR A 236 -6.17 17.31 5.66
N ASN A 237 -5.55 17.09 4.50
CA ASN A 237 -5.65 15.82 3.78
C ASN A 237 -4.80 14.70 4.41
N PHE A 238 -3.88 15.03 5.32
CA PHE A 238 -3.06 14.05 6.05
C PHE A 238 -3.59 13.77 7.46
N ASP A 239 -4.67 14.44 7.88
CA ASP A 239 -5.26 14.25 9.19
C ASP A 239 -5.94 12.87 9.26
N VAL A 240 -5.47 12.05 10.19
CA VAL A 240 -6.05 10.73 10.47
C VAL A 240 -6.93 10.83 11.71
N PRO A 241 -8.21 10.48 11.65
CA PRO A 241 -9.08 10.46 12.82
C PRO A 241 -8.48 9.58 13.95
N PRO A 242 -8.60 9.97 15.22
CA PRO A 242 -8.13 9.16 16.34
C PRO A 242 -8.83 7.79 16.44
N VAL A 243 -10.10 7.72 16.00
CA VAL A 243 -10.90 6.50 15.96
C VAL A 243 -11.47 6.34 14.57
N SER A 244 -11.15 5.23 13.90
CA SER A 244 -11.74 4.88 12.60
C SER A 244 -12.79 3.78 12.77
N GLN A 245 -14.05 4.07 12.47
CA GLN A 245 -15.13 3.07 12.48
C GLN A 245 -14.92 1.98 11.43
N ASN A 246 -14.23 2.31 10.32
CA ASN A 246 -13.96 1.40 9.22
C ASN A 246 -12.54 0.79 9.29
N GLY A 247 -11.80 1.03 10.39
CA GLY A 247 -10.41 0.63 10.54
C GLY A 247 -9.44 1.40 9.62
N CYS A 248 -8.20 0.91 9.54
CA CYS A 248 -7.18 1.41 8.62
C CYS A 248 -6.84 0.32 7.60
N PRO A 249 -7.50 0.31 6.42
CA PRO A 249 -7.29 -0.75 5.43
C PRO A 249 -5.87 -0.71 4.87
N GLN A 250 -5.33 -1.89 4.61
CA GLN A 250 -4.03 -2.10 3.97
C GLN A 250 -4.19 -2.98 2.73
N LEU A 251 -3.42 -2.70 1.69
CA LEU A 251 -3.49 -3.40 0.41
C LEU A 251 -2.33 -4.40 0.27
N SER A 252 -2.65 -5.61 -0.20
CA SER A 252 -1.64 -6.61 -0.56
C SER A 252 -1.02 -6.35 -1.92
N LYS A 253 0.17 -6.92 -2.15
CA LYS A 253 0.66 -7.19 -3.50
C LYS A 253 -0.28 -8.19 -4.20
N PRO A 254 -0.33 -8.23 -5.54
CA PRO A 254 -1.09 -9.24 -6.25
C PRO A 254 -0.59 -10.66 -5.93
N GLY A 255 -1.49 -11.51 -5.43
CA GLY A 255 -1.24 -12.91 -5.19
C GLY A 255 -1.43 -13.71 -6.47
N GLY A 256 -0.33 -14.23 -7.00
CA GLY A 256 -0.29 -15.09 -8.17
C GLY A 256 0.25 -16.49 -7.82
N PRO A 257 0.03 -17.49 -8.70
CA PRO A 257 -0.76 -17.45 -9.93
C PRO A 257 -2.28 -17.35 -9.67
N PRO A 258 -3.12 -16.97 -10.67
CA PRO A 258 -4.58 -16.83 -10.49
C PRO A 258 -5.25 -18.12 -9.97
N GLU A 259 -4.78 -19.27 -10.42
CA GLU A 259 -5.34 -20.57 -10.05
C GLU A 259 -5.02 -20.91 -8.60
N LEU A 260 -3.93 -20.39 -8.01
CA LEU A 260 -3.59 -20.63 -6.62
C LEU A 260 -2.94 -19.39 -6.01
N PRO A 261 -3.72 -18.37 -5.62
CA PRO A 261 -3.19 -17.11 -5.12
C PRO A 261 -2.33 -17.32 -3.88
N LEU A 262 -1.08 -16.85 -3.96
CA LEU A 262 -0.10 -16.85 -2.88
C LEU A 262 0.33 -15.40 -2.60
N TRP A 263 0.20 -14.94 -1.36
CA TRP A 263 0.58 -13.60 -0.95
C TRP A 263 1.85 -13.59 -0.11
N ASN A 264 1.90 -14.44 0.92
CA ASN A 264 2.97 -14.44 1.93
C ASN A 264 3.33 -13.01 2.39
N GLN A 265 2.31 -12.25 2.76
CA GLN A 265 2.45 -10.84 3.13
C GLN A 265 1.90 -10.59 4.54
N SER A 266 2.65 -9.83 5.35
CA SER A 266 2.17 -9.32 6.63
C SER A 266 1.53 -7.94 6.48
N PHE A 267 0.48 -7.75 7.28
CA PHE A 267 -0.17 -6.47 7.55
C PHE A 267 0.07 -6.10 9.00
N LEU A 268 0.35 -4.82 9.26
CA LEU A 268 0.64 -4.34 10.61
C LEU A 268 -0.41 -3.33 11.04
N PHE A 269 -1.29 -3.70 11.98
CA PHE A 269 -2.32 -2.81 12.50
C PHE A 269 -1.91 -2.26 13.86
N GLN A 270 -1.95 -0.93 14.04
CA GLN A 270 -1.48 -0.29 15.25
C GLN A 270 -2.51 -0.39 16.39
N GLY A 271 -2.04 -0.54 17.63
CA GLY A 271 -2.90 -0.61 18.82
C GLY A 271 -3.79 0.63 18.99
N ARG A 272 -3.26 1.82 18.67
CA ARG A 272 -4.02 3.08 18.71
C ARG A 272 -5.26 3.08 17.83
N ASP A 273 -5.25 2.32 16.72
CA ASP A 273 -6.36 2.24 15.77
C ASP A 273 -7.44 1.26 16.27
N GLY A 274 -7.32 0.77 17.51
CA GLY A 274 -8.20 -0.22 18.12
C GLY A 274 -7.91 -1.65 17.66
N ALA A 275 -6.86 -1.89 16.88
CA ALA A 275 -6.59 -3.18 16.28
C ALA A 275 -6.20 -4.27 17.27
N THR A 276 -5.70 -3.88 18.45
CA THR A 276 -5.37 -4.78 19.55
C THR A 276 -6.51 -4.91 20.57
N ASN A 277 -7.65 -4.23 20.35
CA ASN A 277 -8.83 -4.31 21.20
C ASN A 277 -9.74 -5.46 20.75
N PHE A 278 -9.50 -6.64 21.32
CA PHE A 278 -10.33 -7.81 21.11
C PHE A 278 -11.67 -7.65 21.84
N SER A 279 -12.77 -7.59 21.10
CA SER A 279 -14.13 -7.43 21.63
C SER A 279 -15.10 -8.40 20.96
N GLU A 280 -16.36 -8.42 21.39
CA GLU A 280 -17.39 -9.27 20.76
C GLU A 280 -17.77 -8.79 19.36
N ASP A 281 -17.57 -7.50 19.07
CA ASP A 281 -17.95 -6.87 17.80
C ASP A 281 -16.75 -6.57 16.89
N THR A 282 -15.51 -6.68 17.39
CA THR A 282 -14.28 -6.48 16.57
C THR A 282 -14.09 -7.63 15.59
N ALA A 283 -13.73 -7.33 14.35
CA ALA A 283 -13.39 -8.37 13.36
C ALA A 283 -12.24 -7.94 12.44
N LEU A 284 -11.47 -8.92 11.97
CA LEU A 284 -10.64 -8.77 10.78
C LEU A 284 -11.53 -9.04 9.56
N VAL A 285 -11.51 -8.13 8.61
CA VAL A 285 -12.20 -8.25 7.32
C VAL A 285 -11.15 -8.27 6.21
N LEU A 286 -11.25 -9.27 5.34
CA LEU A 286 -10.46 -9.41 4.12
C LEU A 286 -11.38 -9.29 2.93
N GLU A 287 -11.16 -8.29 2.09
CA GLU A 287 -11.88 -8.10 0.83
C GLU A 287 -10.97 -8.48 -0.33
N TYR A 288 -11.46 -9.36 -1.21
CA TYR A 288 -10.69 -9.86 -2.34
C TYR A 288 -11.06 -9.13 -3.62
N TYR A 289 -10.11 -8.63 -4.37
CA TYR A 289 -10.34 -7.94 -5.64
C TYR A 289 -9.46 -8.51 -6.75
N PRO A 290 -9.92 -8.47 -8.02
CA PRO A 290 -9.05 -8.85 -9.12
C PRO A 290 -8.00 -7.76 -9.30
N SER A 291 -6.74 -8.14 -9.50
CA SER A 291 -5.65 -7.19 -9.81
C SER A 291 -5.90 -6.44 -11.13
N SER A 292 -6.78 -6.93 -12.00
CA SER A 292 -7.21 -6.21 -13.20
C SER A 292 -8.19 -5.08 -12.90
N ALA A 293 -8.88 -5.05 -11.76
CA ALA A 293 -9.71 -3.89 -11.37
C ALA A 293 -8.87 -2.62 -11.12
N MET A 294 -7.55 -2.80 -10.99
CA MET A 294 -6.55 -1.75 -10.89
C MET A 294 -5.98 -1.34 -12.26
N LYS A 295 -6.32 -2.08 -13.32
CA LYS A 295 -5.89 -1.83 -14.71
C LYS A 295 -7.04 -1.17 -15.47
N GLY A 296 -7.02 0.15 -15.56
CA GLY A 296 -8.00 0.88 -16.36
C GLY A 296 -7.82 2.39 -16.24
N GLY A 297 -8.04 3.11 -17.33
CA GLY A 297 -7.98 4.58 -17.36
C GLY A 297 -9.11 5.28 -16.60
N GLU A 298 -10.08 4.52 -16.08
CA GLU A 298 -11.10 5.00 -15.16
C GLU A 298 -10.59 4.89 -13.72
N SER A 299 -11.17 5.70 -12.82
CA SER A 299 -10.78 5.84 -11.42
C SER A 299 -10.35 4.52 -10.77
N TRP A 300 -9.31 4.55 -9.92
CA TRP A 300 -8.84 3.42 -9.10
C TRP A 300 -9.89 3.01 -8.05
N THR A 301 -11.11 2.68 -8.47
CA THR A 301 -12.27 2.41 -7.64
C THR A 301 -12.49 0.92 -7.59
N LEU A 302 -12.08 0.31 -6.47
CA LEU A 302 -12.31 -1.09 -6.15
C LEU A 302 -13.79 -1.29 -5.80
N SER A 303 -14.66 -1.28 -6.82
CA SER A 303 -16.10 -1.14 -6.64
C SER A 303 -16.80 -2.41 -6.15
N LYS A 304 -16.32 -3.60 -6.54
CA LYS A 304 -16.95 -4.87 -6.12
C LYS A 304 -15.92 -5.95 -5.78
N PRO A 305 -15.90 -6.44 -4.52
CA PRO A 305 -15.05 -7.56 -4.16
C PRO A 305 -15.54 -8.86 -4.81
N LEU A 306 -14.60 -9.76 -5.10
CA LEU A 306 -14.81 -11.14 -5.52
C LEU A 306 -15.38 -12.01 -4.40
N GLY A 307 -15.16 -11.61 -3.15
CA GLY A 307 -15.60 -12.29 -1.94
C GLY A 307 -15.07 -11.57 -0.71
N ILE A 308 -15.52 -12.00 0.47
CA ILE A 308 -15.10 -11.44 1.76
C ILE A 308 -14.85 -12.57 2.75
N SER A 309 -13.77 -12.48 3.51
CA SER A 309 -13.55 -13.32 4.70
C SER A 309 -13.61 -12.47 5.95
N VAL A 310 -14.30 -12.97 6.97
CA VAL A 310 -14.50 -12.27 8.24
C VAL A 310 -14.07 -13.18 9.37
N LEU A 311 -13.09 -12.73 10.16
CA LEU A 311 -12.64 -13.40 11.36
C LEU A 311 -12.97 -12.55 12.60
N PRO A 312 -13.92 -12.97 13.45
CA PRO A 312 -14.20 -12.28 14.71
C PRO A 312 -12.98 -12.31 15.65
N LEU A 313 -12.51 -11.14 16.07
CA LEU A 313 -11.37 -10.96 16.98
C LEU A 313 -11.87 -10.96 18.44
N LYS A 314 -12.45 -12.08 18.85
CA LYS A 314 -13.04 -12.24 20.19
C LYS A 314 -11.99 -12.48 21.27
N SER A 315 -12.40 -12.25 22.52
CA SER A 315 -11.59 -12.54 23.72
C SER A 315 -11.03 -13.97 23.78
N ARG A 316 -11.75 -14.95 23.22
CA ARG A 316 -11.25 -16.35 23.13
C ARG A 316 -10.05 -16.47 22.21
N LEU A 317 -10.04 -15.76 21.08
CA LEU A 317 -8.92 -15.74 20.13
C LEU A 317 -7.70 -15.10 20.78
N TYR A 318 -7.90 -13.97 21.46
CA TYR A 318 -6.88 -13.29 22.25
C TYR A 318 -6.22 -14.23 23.27
N ARG A 319 -7.01 -14.93 24.11
CA ARG A 319 -6.47 -15.90 25.08
C ARG A 319 -5.66 -17.01 24.41
N LYS A 320 -6.12 -17.51 23.26
CA LYS A 320 -5.39 -18.51 22.48
C LYS A 320 -4.03 -17.98 22.00
N MET A 321 -3.98 -16.74 21.53
CA MET A 321 -2.73 -16.09 21.12
C MET A 321 -1.74 -15.98 22.30
N LEU A 322 -2.22 -15.66 23.51
CA LEU A 322 -1.36 -15.60 24.71
C LEU A 322 -0.83 -16.96 25.15
N THR A 323 -1.62 -18.03 24.96
CA THR A 323 -1.21 -19.40 25.33
C THR A 323 -0.34 -20.08 24.28
N GLY A 324 -0.19 -19.48 23.09
CA GLY A 324 0.65 -20.00 22.03
C GLY A 324 2.12 -20.01 22.47
N LYS A 325 2.76 -21.18 22.42
CA LYS A 325 4.19 -21.29 22.73
C LYS A 325 5.02 -20.90 21.50
N GLY A 326 5.85 -19.87 21.64
CA GLY A 326 6.90 -19.51 20.68
C GLY A 326 6.59 -18.32 19.76
N LEU A 327 7.55 -18.00 18.90
CA LEU A 327 7.56 -16.85 17.98
C LEU A 327 6.60 -17.00 16.78
N ASN A 328 5.92 -18.15 16.62
CA ASN A 328 5.20 -18.49 15.38
C ASN A 328 3.75 -17.98 15.31
N GLY A 329 3.28 -17.26 16.33
CA GLY A 329 1.94 -16.71 16.36
C GLY A 329 0.81 -17.76 16.39
N LEU A 330 -0.44 -17.30 16.26
CA LEU A 330 -1.62 -18.17 16.14
C LEU A 330 -1.95 -18.38 14.67
N HIS A 331 -1.98 -19.64 14.22
CA HIS A 331 -2.45 -20.00 12.89
C HIS A 331 -3.97 -20.19 12.86
N VAL A 332 -4.61 -19.56 11.89
CA VAL A 332 -6.01 -19.77 11.55
C VAL A 332 -6.03 -20.35 10.14
N GLU A 333 -6.23 -21.65 10.07
CA GLU A 333 -6.33 -22.36 8.82
C GLU A 333 -7.77 -22.36 8.33
N ARG A 334 -7.93 -22.36 7.00
CA ARG A 334 -9.22 -22.59 6.33
C ARG A 334 -10.31 -21.56 6.68
N LEU A 335 -9.98 -20.28 6.77
CA LEU A 335 -10.99 -19.23 6.89
C LEU A 335 -11.79 -19.13 5.57
N PRO A 336 -13.12 -19.30 5.57
CA PRO A 336 -13.89 -19.32 4.32
C PRO A 336 -13.97 -17.94 3.67
N ILE A 337 -13.94 -17.92 2.34
CA ILE A 337 -14.29 -16.77 1.52
C ILE A 337 -15.79 -16.87 1.22
N THR A 338 -16.54 -15.90 1.72
CA THR A 338 -18.00 -15.80 1.60
C THR A 338 -18.42 -14.77 0.56
N ASP A 339 -19.71 -14.73 0.22
CA ASP A 339 -20.28 -13.83 -0.78
C ASP A 339 -19.54 -13.83 -2.12
N THR A 340 -19.06 -15.02 -2.51
CA THR A 340 -18.18 -15.21 -3.65
C THR A 340 -18.79 -16.07 -4.74
N LYS A 341 -18.39 -15.80 -5.99
CA LYS A 341 -18.61 -16.70 -7.12
C LYS A 341 -17.41 -17.60 -7.39
N LEU A 342 -16.29 -17.40 -6.69
CA LEU A 342 -15.09 -18.22 -6.83
C LEU A 342 -15.39 -19.64 -6.36
N LYS A 343 -14.80 -20.63 -7.05
CA LYS A 343 -14.96 -22.04 -6.75
C LYS A 343 -13.61 -22.75 -6.79
N THR A 344 -13.40 -23.66 -5.86
CA THR A 344 -12.27 -24.58 -5.92
C THR A 344 -12.50 -25.63 -7.01
N ILE A 345 -11.47 -26.41 -7.33
CA ILE A 345 -11.56 -27.59 -8.23
C ILE A 345 -12.66 -28.59 -7.81
N ASN A 346 -12.99 -28.64 -6.53
CA ASN A 346 -14.03 -29.52 -5.98
C ASN A 346 -15.42 -28.88 -6.01
N GLY A 347 -15.54 -27.64 -6.51
CA GLY A 347 -16.79 -26.88 -6.53
C GLY A 347 -17.17 -26.23 -5.19
N GLU A 348 -16.30 -26.32 -4.19
CA GLU A 348 -16.51 -25.75 -2.85
C GLU A 348 -16.14 -24.25 -2.80
N ALA A 349 -16.58 -23.58 -1.72
CA ALA A 349 -16.18 -22.22 -1.45
C ALA A 349 -14.68 -22.19 -1.06
N PRO A 350 -13.88 -21.28 -1.64
CA PRO A 350 -12.46 -21.23 -1.33
C PRO A 350 -12.21 -20.77 0.10
N MET A 351 -11.08 -21.19 0.64
CA MET A 351 -10.63 -20.87 2.00
C MET A 351 -9.22 -20.29 1.96
N VAL A 352 -8.85 -19.56 3.01
CA VAL A 352 -7.57 -18.86 3.13
C VAL A 352 -6.91 -19.15 4.49
N ASP A 353 -5.58 -19.22 4.47
CA ASP A 353 -4.77 -19.40 5.68
C ASP A 353 -4.18 -18.07 6.16
N LEU A 354 -4.29 -17.84 7.47
CA LEU A 354 -3.80 -16.66 8.16
C LEU A 354 -2.94 -17.03 9.36
N SER A 355 -2.04 -16.13 9.75
CA SER A 355 -1.32 -16.20 11.02
C SER A 355 -1.37 -14.86 11.74
N PHE A 356 -1.40 -14.88 13.06
CA PHE A 356 -1.55 -13.69 13.89
C PHE A 356 -0.46 -13.61 14.93
N GLN A 357 0.09 -12.41 15.13
CA GLN A 357 1.05 -12.14 16.20
C GLN A 357 0.72 -10.82 16.88
N LEU A 358 0.74 -10.81 18.21
CA LEU A 358 0.66 -9.58 18.98
C LEU A 358 2.08 -9.12 19.30
N LEU A 359 2.35 -7.86 18.99
CA LEU A 359 3.65 -7.24 19.22
C LEU A 359 3.56 -6.36 20.47
N SER A 360 4.47 -6.60 21.42
CA SER A 360 4.71 -5.75 22.57
C SER A 360 6.03 -4.99 22.40
N SER A 361 6.15 -3.83 23.06
CA SER A 361 7.37 -3.03 23.03
C SER A 361 8.59 -3.74 23.64
N GLU A 362 8.37 -4.70 24.54
CA GLU A 362 9.43 -5.42 25.25
C GLU A 362 10.10 -6.51 24.41
N ALA A 363 9.38 -7.13 23.47
CA ALA A 363 9.87 -8.32 22.75
C ALA A 363 10.92 -8.03 21.66
N TYR A 364 11.06 -6.78 21.21
CA TYR A 364 12.08 -6.40 20.22
C TYR A 364 13.43 -5.96 20.84
N MET A 365 13.49 -5.73 22.15
CA MET A 365 14.75 -5.38 22.84
C MET A 365 15.61 -6.60 23.18
N THR A 366 15.04 -7.81 23.14
CA THR A 366 15.76 -9.05 23.50
C THR A 366 16.36 -9.80 22.32
N ALA A 367 16.13 -9.35 21.08
CA ALA A 367 16.69 -10.00 19.88
C ALA A 367 18.04 -9.39 19.42
N THR A 368 18.55 -8.39 20.13
CA THR A 368 19.82 -7.70 19.84
C THR A 368 20.82 -7.75 21.00
N GLY A 369 20.69 -8.76 21.87
CA GLY A 369 21.68 -9.08 22.92
C GLY A 369 22.77 -10.00 22.41
#